data_AF-A0A956B7U3-F1
#
_entry.id   AF-A0A956B7U3-F1
#
_cell.length_a   1.000
_cell.length_b   1.000
_cell.length_c   1.000
_cell.angle_alpha   90.00
_cell.angle_beta   90.00
_cell.angle_gamma   90.00
#
_symmetry.space_group_name_H-M   'P 1'
#
loop_
_entity.id
_entity.type
_entity.pdbx_description
1 polymer ?
#
loop_
_entity_poly.entity_id
_entity_poly.type
_entity_poly.pdbx_seq_one_letter_code
_entity_poly.pdbx_strand_id
1 'polypeptide(L)'
;MLESVRLVNFKSHVDTTVELGRMTVLVGPNACGKTSVLDGLELLAALARVSALDAFGGQLERIHRTTRQGSKGINLSARGADGTSFEA
;
A
#
# COMPACT_ATOMS: atom_id res chain seq x y z
N MET A 1 -9.97 3.65 13.62
CA MET A 1 -10.45 3.84 12.22
C MET A 1 -9.26 4.26 11.39
N LEU A 2 -9.12 3.80 10.15
CA LEU A 2 -8.01 4.20 9.27
C LEU A 2 -8.32 5.57 8.63
N GLU A 3 -7.37 6.49 8.68
CA GLU A 3 -7.52 7.87 8.18
C GLU A 3 -6.63 8.18 6.98
N SER A 4 -5.50 7.50 6.84
CA SER A 4 -4.69 7.66 5.63
C SER A 4 -3.87 6.42 5.33
N VAL A 5 -3.52 6.28 4.06
CA VAL A 5 -2.52 5.34 3.56
C VAL A 5 -1.56 6.08 2.65
N ARG A 6 -0.26 5.80 2.79
CA ARG A 6 0.79 6.33 1.91
C ARG A 6 1.52 5.20 1.19
N LEU A 7 1.69 5.39 -0.11
CA LEU A 7 2.28 4.44 -1.04
C LEU A 7 3.53 5.09 -1.67
N VAL A 8 4.72 4.61 -1.33
CA VAL A 8 5.97 5.12 -1.88
C VAL A 8 6.67 4.03 -2.67
N ASN A 9 7.02 4.36 -3.92
CA ASN A 9 7.63 3.43 -4.88
C ASN A 9 6.82 2.14 -5.09
N PHE A 10 5.51 2.20 -4.92
CA PHE A 10 4.61 1.05 -4.98
C PHE A 10 3.85 1.03 -6.31
N LYS A 11 4.14 0.06 -7.17
CA LYS A 11 3.58 -0.07 -8.52
C LYS A 11 3.72 1.23 -9.31
N SER A 12 2.60 1.85 -9.70
CA SER A 12 2.57 3.13 -10.43
C SER A 12 2.76 4.36 -9.52
N HIS A 13 2.69 4.21 -8.19
CA HIS A 13 2.80 5.32 -7.25
C HIS A 13 4.26 5.63 -6.94
N VAL A 14 4.69 6.86 -7.22
CA VAL A 14 6.00 7.37 -6.80
C VAL A 14 5.96 7.72 -5.31
N ASP A 15 5.01 8.57 -4.95
CA ASP A 15 4.67 8.96 -3.59
C ASP A 15 3.21 9.43 -3.62
N THR A 16 2.32 8.70 -2.96
CA THR A 16 0.89 9.02 -2.97
C THR A 16 0.31 8.79 -1.60
N THR A 17 -0.27 9.83 -1.02
CA THR A 17 -1.08 9.75 0.19
C THR A 17 -2.55 9.82 -0.18
N VAL A 18 -3.34 8.88 0.33
CA VAL A 18 -4.79 8.84 0.19
C VAL A 18 -5.39 9.05 1.57
N GLU A 19 -6.10 10.16 1.76
CA GLU A 19 -6.91 10.39 2.95
C GLU A 19 -8.20 9.54 2.86
N LEU A 20 -8.60 8.96 3.98
CA LEU A 20 -9.68 7.99 4.09
C LEU A 20 -10.75 8.51 5.05
N GLY A 21 -11.99 8.55 4.56
CA GLY A 21 -13.17 8.81 5.38
C GLY A 21 -13.80 7.50 5.85
N ARG A 22 -14.97 7.60 6.48
CA ARG A 22 -15.78 6.42 6.86
C ARG A 22 -16.17 5.59 5.63
N MET A 23 -16.30 6.26 4.49
CA MET A 23 -16.51 5.67 3.17
C MET A 23 -15.66 6.46 2.17
N THR A 24 -14.77 5.78 1.46
CA THR A 24 -13.92 6.36 0.42
C THR A 24 -14.24 5.70 -0.90
N VAL A 25 -14.49 6.50 -1.94
CA VAL A 25 -14.72 6.01 -3.30
C VAL A 25 -13.55 6.43 -4.17
N LEU A 26 -12.86 5.46 -4.78
CA LEU A 26 -11.77 5.70 -5.71
C LEU A 26 -12.32 5.72 -7.14
N VAL A 27 -12.17 6.86 -7.84
CA VAL A 27 -12.65 7.05 -9.22
C VAL A 27 -11.53 7.50 -10.15
N GLY A 28 -11.69 7.24 -11.45
CA GLY A 28 -10.72 7.63 -12.49
C GLY A 28 -10.50 6.58 -13.58
N PRO A 29 -9.72 6.89 -14.62
CA PRO A 29 -9.47 5.99 -15.75
C PRO A 29 -8.82 4.66 -15.38
N ASN A 30 -8.92 3.64 -16.24
CA ASN A 30 -8.21 2.39 -16.04
C ASN A 30 -6.69 2.61 -15.95
N ALA A 31 -6.02 1.75 -15.18
CA ALA A 31 -4.58 1.81 -14.93
C ALA A 31 -4.04 3.08 -14.23
N CYS A 32 -4.91 3.99 -13.74
CA CYS A 32 -4.47 5.19 -13.01
C CYS A 32 -4.03 4.94 -11.55
N GLY A 33 -3.94 3.68 -11.10
CA GLY A 33 -3.49 3.31 -9.75
C GLY A 33 -4.57 2.99 -8.71
N LYS A 34 -5.87 3.04 -9.05
CA LYS A 34 -6.95 2.73 -8.08
C LYS A 34 -6.84 1.35 -7.46
N THR A 35 -6.67 0.31 -8.28
CA THR A 35 -6.46 -1.06 -7.80
C THR A 35 -5.16 -1.14 -6.98
N SER A 36 -4.10 -0.45 -7.40
CA SER A 36 -2.84 -0.38 -6.64
C SER A 36 -3.04 0.19 -5.23
N VAL A 37 -3.93 1.16 -5.02
CA VAL A 37 -4.23 1.65 -3.67
C VAL A 37 -4.84 0.53 -2.80
N LEU A 38 -5.77 -0.25 -3.34
CA LEU A 38 -6.36 -1.39 -2.64
C LEU A 38 -5.32 -2.49 -2.37
N ASP A 39 -4.47 -2.79 -3.36
CA ASP A 39 -3.39 -3.77 -3.21
C ASP A 39 -2.38 -3.38 -2.13
N GLY A 40 -2.05 -2.08 -2.03
CA GLY A 40 -1.17 -1.56 -0.99
C GLY A 40 -1.79 -1.66 0.40
N LEU A 41 -3.10 -1.42 0.50
CA LEU A 41 -3.85 -1.58 1.75
C LEU A 41 -3.94 -3.06 2.18
N GLU A 42 -4.19 -3.97 1.24
CA GLU A 42 -4.18 -5.42 1.49
C GLU A 42 -2.80 -5.88 1.98
N LEU A 43 -1.73 -5.43 1.32
CA LEU A 43 -0.36 -5.77 1.71
C LEU A 43 -0.02 -5.21 3.09
N LEU A 44 -0.36 -3.95 3.38
CA LEU A 44 -0.18 -3.37 4.73
C LEU A 44 -0.91 -4.19 5.80
N ALA A 45 -2.15 -4.60 5.51
CA ALA A 45 -2.93 -5.42 6.44
C ALA A 45 -2.31 -6.81 6.65
N ALA A 46 -1.69 -7.40 5.62
CA ALA A 46 -0.95 -8.65 5.75
C ALA A 46 0.34 -8.46 6.57
N LEU A 47 1.13 -7.43 6.26
CA LEU A 47 2.37 -7.08 6.96
C LEU A 47 2.17 -6.75 8.44
N ALA A 48 0.98 -6.26 8.81
CA ALA A 48 0.62 -6.05 10.21
C ALA A 48 0.40 -7.37 11.01
N ARG A 49 0.33 -8.53 10.34
CA ARG A 49 -0.01 -9.82 10.97
C ARG A 49 1.06 -10.89 10.82
N VAL A 50 1.77 -10.88 9.70
CA VAL A 50 2.72 -11.94 9.34
C VAL A 50 4.04 -11.35 8.87
N SER A 51 5.06 -12.21 8.72
CA SER A 51 6.35 -11.78 8.18
C SER A 51 6.20 -11.26 6.75
N ALA A 52 7.16 -10.44 6.29
CA ALA A 52 7.14 -9.92 4.93
C ALA A 52 7.06 -11.05 3.88
N LEU A 53 7.83 -12.13 4.06
CA LEU A 53 7.82 -13.26 3.13
C LEU A 53 6.43 -13.91 3.02
N ASP A 54 5.76 -14.09 4.16
CA ASP A 54 4.41 -14.65 4.21
C ASP A 54 3.35 -13.69 3.66
N ALA A 55 3.50 -12.38 3.90
CA ALA A 55 2.62 -11.34 3.36
C ALA A 55 2.64 -11.30 1.83
N PHE A 56 3.79 -11.62 1.21
CA PHE A 56 3.92 -11.82 -0.23
C PHE A 56 3.52 -13.24 -0.69
N GLY A 57 2.92 -14.06 0.17
CA GLY A 57 2.46 -15.41 -0.14
C GLY A 57 3.60 -16.40 -0.41
N GLY A 58 4.78 -16.17 0.19
CA GLY A 58 5.98 -16.99 -0.06
C GLY A 58 6.56 -16.83 -1.47
N GLN A 59 6.05 -15.91 -2.28
CA GLN A 59 6.47 -15.69 -3.66
C GLN A 59 7.25 -14.38 -3.79
N LEU A 60 8.59 -14.49 -3.76
CA LEU A 60 9.50 -13.35 -3.97
C LEU A 60 9.22 -12.59 -5.28
N GLU A 61 8.70 -13.26 -6.31
CA GLU A 61 8.31 -12.63 -7.58
C GLU A 61 7.24 -11.54 -7.42
N ARG A 62 6.38 -11.65 -6.40
CA ARG A 62 5.38 -10.60 -6.11
C ARG A 62 6.03 -9.32 -5.61
N ILE A 63 7.21 -9.40 -4.98
CA ILE A 63 7.97 -8.24 -4.53
C ILE A 63 8.43 -7.41 -5.74
N HIS A 64 9.01 -8.04 -6.76
CA HIS A 64 9.48 -7.35 -7.97
C HIS A 64 8.33 -6.68 -8.76
N ARG A 65 7.13 -7.26 -8.76
CA ARG A 65 5.94 -6.65 -9.39
C ARG A 65 5.35 -5.49 -8.60
N THR A 66 5.66 -5.43 -7.31
CA THR A 66 5.12 -4.43 -6.38
C THR A 66 6.04 -3.23 -6.29
N THR A 67 7.36 -3.44 -6.39
CA THR A 67 8.33 -2.35 -6.49
C THR A 67 8.20 -1.65 -7.84
N ARG A 68 8.10 -0.32 -7.79
CA ARG A 68 8.14 0.51 -8.98
C ARG A 68 9.48 0.33 -9.71
N GLN A 69 9.43 0.21 -11.04
CA GLN A 69 10.63 0.06 -11.86
C GLN A 69 11.63 1.20 -11.60
N GLY A 70 12.88 0.84 -11.29
CA GLY A 70 13.96 1.79 -10.97
C GLY A 70 14.08 2.16 -9.49
N SER A 71 13.17 1.70 -8.63
CA SER A 71 13.23 1.95 -7.18
C SER A 71 13.92 0.78 -6.45
N LYS A 72 14.65 1.08 -5.35
CA LYS A 72 15.39 0.08 -4.56
C LYS A 72 14.54 -0.67 -3.53
N GLY A 73 13.28 -0.32 -3.38
CA GLY A 73 12.35 -0.88 -2.41
C GLY A 73 11.02 -0.14 -2.41
N ILE A 74 10.13 -0.55 -1.52
CA ILE A 74 8.83 0.08 -1.28
C ILE A 74 8.78 0.60 0.15
N ASN A 75 7.95 1.60 0.39
CA ASN A 75 7.58 2.00 1.75
C ASN A 75 6.08 2.25 1.76
N LEU A 76 5.41 1.56 2.68
CA LEU A 76 3.97 1.64 2.87
C LEU A 76 3.70 2.10 4.29
N SER A 77 2.79 3.04 4.45
CA SER A 77 2.36 3.45 5.79
C SER A 77 0.88 3.73 5.89
N ALA A 78 0.36 3.60 7.11
CA ALA A 78 -1.04 3.81 7.43
C ALA A 78 -1.16 4.59 8.75
N ARG A 79 -2.13 5.51 8.83
CA ARG A 79 -2.45 6.28 10.04
C ARG A 79 -3.86 5.98 10.51
N GLY A 80 -4.01 5.70 11.80
CA GLY A 80 -5.28 5.56 12.50
C GLY A 80 -5.75 6.87 13.14
N ALA A 81 -7.06 6.98 13.35
CA ALA A 81 -7.72 8.12 13.97
C ALA A 81 -7.35 8.36 15.44
N ASP A 82 -6.75 7.36 16.08
CA ASP A 82 -6.15 7.42 17.40
C ASP A 82 -4.72 8.01 17.38
N GLY A 83 -4.22 8.42 16.21
CA GLY A 83 -2.86 8.90 16.02
C GLY A 83 -1.83 7.78 15.82
N THR A 84 -2.25 6.51 15.88
CA THR A 84 -1.35 5.36 15.67
C THR A 84 -0.88 5.33 14.22
N SER A 85 0.42 5.14 14.01
CA SER A 85 0.99 4.91 12.69
C SER A 85 1.59 3.51 12.57
N PHE A 86 1.50 2.95 11.37
CA PHE A 86 2.16 1.70 11.00
C PHE A 86 2.97 1.95 9.72
N GLU A 87 4.21 1.49 9.69
CA GLU A 87 5.13 1.63 8.55
C GLU A 87 5.75 0.26 8.24
N ALA A 88 5.85 -0.08 6.96
CA ALA A 88 6.40 -1.33 6.46
C ALA A 88 7.16 -1.17 5.14
#